data_AF-A0A7W1IXN0-F1
#
_entry.id   AF-A0A7W1IXN0-F1
#
_cell.length_a   1.000
_cell.length_b   1.000
_cell.length_c   1.000
_cell.angle_alpha   90.00
_cell.angle_beta   90.00
_cell.angle_gamma   90.00
#
_symmetry.space_group_name_H-M   'P 1'
#
loop_
_entity.id
_entity.type
_entity.pdbx_description
1 polymer ?
#
loop_
_entity_poly.entity_id
_entity_poly.type
_entity_poly.pdbx_seq_one_letter_code
_entity_poly.pdbx_strand_id
1 'polypeptide(L)'
;MRPFLLGLLIAALGLLIAALGAADAPPVTKPVPAVPTVTEQPAPIDAATAKKAEEAADAYLKQANTRPDPLAETALAEIEVLLLEVHAFIDSGKPLKAGERYLSAIEKRKTIADDQRPLLGKRLHKADGDLLALSRQLLGQPAFDLGDPPTVKPTDPAPVAGQPAK
;
A
#
# COMPACT_ATOMS: atom_id res chain seq x y z
N MET A 1 35.22 28.66 -10.18
CA MET A 1 35.07 29.58 -11.32
C MET A 1 34.35 28.83 -12.44
N ARG A 2 33.28 29.43 -12.96
CA ARG A 2 32.37 28.97 -14.05
C ARG A 2 33.15 28.74 -15.37
N PRO A 3 32.59 28.24 -16.51
CA PRO A 3 31.17 27.99 -16.81
C PRO A 3 30.81 26.75 -17.72
N PHE A 4 29.51 26.41 -17.68
CA PHE A 4 28.63 26.10 -18.82
C PHE A 4 29.05 25.07 -19.89
N LEU A 5 28.37 23.93 -19.88
CA LEU A 5 27.88 23.28 -21.10
C LEU A 5 26.39 22.98 -20.92
N LEU A 6 25.63 24.01 -21.29
CA LEU A 6 24.19 24.08 -21.34
C LEU A 6 23.72 23.37 -22.62
N GLY A 7 22.71 22.50 -22.48
CA GLY A 7 21.61 22.40 -23.42
C GLY A 7 21.88 21.80 -24.80
N LEU A 8 21.74 20.48 -24.93
CA LEU A 8 21.11 19.90 -26.12
C LEU A 8 20.61 18.46 -25.88
N LEU A 9 19.67 18.26 -24.96
CA LEU A 9 18.78 17.08 -25.03
C LEU A 9 17.45 17.39 -24.35
N ILE A 10 16.84 18.49 -24.81
CA ILE A 10 15.45 18.82 -24.54
C ILE A 10 14.59 18.03 -25.52
N ALA A 11 13.54 17.43 -24.98
CA ALA A 11 12.29 17.06 -25.65
C ALA A 11 12.34 15.93 -26.70
N ALA A 12 12.13 14.70 -26.23
CA ALA A 12 11.50 13.67 -27.06
C ALA A 12 10.82 12.56 -26.21
N LEU A 13 10.06 12.93 -25.17
CA LEU A 13 9.12 11.96 -24.57
C LEU A 13 7.96 12.69 -23.87
N GLY A 14 7.18 13.42 -24.67
CA GLY A 14 6.04 14.16 -24.15
C GLY A 14 5.29 14.93 -25.23
N LEU A 15 4.73 14.22 -26.21
CA LEU A 15 3.50 14.59 -26.94
C LEU A 15 3.22 13.53 -28.01
N LEU A 16 2.31 12.59 -27.74
CA LEU A 16 1.60 11.87 -28.80
C LEU A 16 0.10 11.90 -28.49
N ILE A 17 -0.40 13.12 -28.29
CA ILE A 17 -1.83 13.41 -28.34
C ILE A 17 -2.03 14.34 -29.54
N ALA A 18 -2.87 13.86 -30.45
CA ALA A 18 -3.63 14.61 -31.45
C ALA A 18 -2.85 15.43 -32.50
N ALA A 19 -2.76 14.86 -33.70
CA ALA A 19 -3.02 15.62 -34.92
C ALA A 19 -3.42 14.68 -36.06
N LEU A 20 -4.62 14.92 -36.59
CA LEU A 20 -4.97 15.02 -38.01
C LEU A 20 -4.55 13.87 -38.94
N GLY A 21 -5.43 13.30 -39.74
CA GLY A 21 -6.53 13.94 -40.41
C GLY A 21 -6.83 13.16 -41.69
N ALA A 22 -8.02 13.39 -42.21
CA ALA A 22 -8.66 12.68 -43.29
C ALA A 22 -7.92 12.69 -44.65
N ALA A 23 -8.48 11.89 -45.55
CA ALA A 23 -8.33 11.88 -47.01
C ALA A 23 -7.24 10.95 -47.58
N ASP A 24 -7.61 9.69 -47.77
CA ASP A 24 -7.52 9.11 -49.12
C ASP A 24 -8.53 7.96 -49.26
N ALA A 25 -9.63 8.22 -49.98
CA ALA A 25 -10.57 7.20 -50.42
C ALA A 25 -10.83 7.43 -51.90
N PRO A 26 -10.49 6.48 -52.80
CA PRO A 26 -10.77 6.63 -54.22
C PRO A 26 -12.29 6.56 -54.48
N PRO A 27 -12.82 7.30 -55.48
CA PRO A 27 -14.25 7.47 -55.60
C PRO A 27 -14.89 6.46 -56.58
N VAL A 28 -16.19 6.25 -56.34
CA VAL A 28 -17.26 5.94 -57.32
C VAL A 28 -17.75 4.47 -57.47
N THR A 29 -19.02 4.33 -57.05
CA THR A 29 -20.12 3.46 -57.51
C THR A 29 -20.05 1.95 -57.30
N LYS A 30 -20.67 1.52 -56.19
CA LYS A 30 -21.52 0.32 -56.18
C LYS A 30 -22.92 0.73 -55.69
N PRO A 31 -24.01 0.22 -56.27
CA PRO A 31 -25.35 0.49 -55.76
C PRO A 31 -25.44 -0.05 -54.34
N VAL A 32 -25.80 0.83 -53.41
CA VAL A 32 -26.07 0.50 -52.01
C VAL A 32 -27.26 -0.47 -51.99
N PRO A 33 -27.12 -1.74 -51.59
CA PRO A 33 -28.30 -2.49 -51.17
C PRO A 33 -28.85 -1.75 -49.95
N ALA A 34 -30.14 -1.41 -50.00
CA ALA A 34 -30.85 -0.77 -48.91
C ALA A 34 -30.48 -1.46 -47.59
N VAL A 35 -29.81 -0.73 -46.70
CA VAL A 35 -29.63 -1.19 -45.33
C VAL A 35 -31.05 -1.32 -44.77
N PRO A 36 -31.54 -2.52 -44.41
CA PRO A 36 -32.78 -2.59 -43.68
C PRO A 36 -32.54 -1.79 -42.40
N THR A 37 -33.25 -0.69 -42.24
CA THR A 37 -33.42 -0.02 -40.95
C THR A 37 -34.13 -1.03 -40.05
N VAL A 38 -33.34 -1.88 -39.38
CA VAL A 38 -33.83 -2.69 -38.28
C VAL A 38 -33.98 -1.70 -37.13
N THR A 39 -35.17 -1.11 -37.00
CA THR A 39 -35.65 -0.61 -35.73
C THR A 39 -35.89 -1.85 -34.86
N GLU A 40 -34.79 -2.48 -34.42
CA GLU A 40 -34.83 -3.65 -33.54
C GLU A 40 -35.20 -3.14 -32.16
N GLN A 41 -36.52 -3.02 -31.95
CA GLN A 41 -37.07 -2.92 -30.62
C GLN A 41 -36.55 -4.17 -29.87
N PRO A 42 -35.81 -4.01 -28.76
CA PRO A 42 -35.22 -5.16 -28.08
C PRO A 42 -36.34 -6.15 -27.74
N ALA A 43 -36.17 -7.40 -28.17
CA ALA A 43 -37.14 -8.45 -27.95
C ALA A 43 -37.53 -8.51 -26.46
N PRO A 44 -38.80 -8.75 -26.12
CA PRO A 44 -39.23 -8.84 -24.74
C PRO A 44 -38.45 -9.96 -24.07
N ILE A 45 -37.62 -9.59 -23.08
CA ILE A 45 -36.81 -10.52 -22.29
C ILE A 45 -37.77 -11.50 -21.62
N ASP A 46 -37.52 -12.80 -21.76
CA ASP A 46 -38.35 -13.81 -21.11
C ASP A 46 -38.28 -13.67 -19.58
N ALA A 47 -39.38 -13.97 -18.89
CA ALA A 47 -39.48 -13.77 -17.44
C ALA A 47 -38.44 -14.57 -16.63
N ALA A 48 -37.94 -15.69 -17.16
CA ALA A 48 -36.92 -16.48 -16.49
C ALA A 48 -35.53 -15.81 -16.59
N THR A 49 -35.21 -15.21 -17.74
CA THR A 49 -34.00 -14.41 -17.95
C THR A 49 -34.05 -13.13 -17.12
N ALA A 50 -35.21 -12.46 -17.02
CA ALA A 50 -35.38 -11.30 -16.15
C ALA A 50 -35.13 -11.64 -14.67
N LYS A 51 -35.69 -12.75 -14.17
CA LYS A 51 -35.47 -13.20 -12.79
C LYS A 51 -34.02 -13.55 -12.49
N LYS A 52 -33.32 -14.21 -13.43
CA LYS A 52 -31.89 -14.51 -13.28
C LYS A 52 -31.03 -13.24 -13.28
N ALA A 53 -31.39 -12.23 -14.07
CA ALA A 53 -30.69 -10.96 -14.07
C ALA A 53 -30.87 -10.21 -12.74
N GLU A 54 -32.07 -10.26 -12.15
CA GLU A 54 -32.36 -9.70 -10.83
C GLU A 54 -31.59 -10.43 -9.72
N GLU A 55 -31.60 -11.77 -9.71
CA GLU A 55 -30.83 -12.58 -8.76
C GLU A 55 -29.32 -12.31 -8.87
N ALA A 56 -28.80 -12.13 -10.08
CA ALA A 56 -27.40 -11.76 -10.30
C ALA A 56 -27.12 -10.34 -9.79
N ALA A 57 -27.98 -9.37 -10.07
CA ALA A 57 -27.84 -8.00 -9.59
C ALA A 57 -27.85 -7.94 -8.04
N ASP A 58 -28.75 -8.66 -7.40
CA ASP A 58 -28.81 -8.79 -5.95
C ASP A 58 -27.57 -9.46 -5.37
N ALA A 59 -27.04 -10.49 -6.05
CA ALA A 59 -25.79 -11.13 -5.64
C ALA A 59 -24.61 -10.14 -5.73
N TYR A 60 -24.52 -9.34 -6.80
CA TYR A 60 -23.52 -8.29 -6.95
C TYR A 60 -23.64 -7.21 -5.85
N LEU A 61 -24.86 -6.78 -5.53
CA LEU A 61 -25.10 -5.79 -4.46
C LEU A 61 -24.73 -6.34 -3.07
N LYS A 62 -25.04 -7.60 -2.80
CA LYS A 62 -24.63 -8.27 -1.55
C LYS A 62 -23.12 -8.43 -1.46
N GLN A 63 -22.46 -8.74 -2.57
CA GLN A 63 -21.00 -8.91 -2.62
C GLN A 63 -20.26 -7.57 -2.43
N ALA A 64 -20.82 -6.46 -2.92
CA ALA A 64 -20.28 -5.12 -2.71
C ALA A 64 -20.20 -4.75 -1.22
N ASN A 65 -21.20 -5.16 -0.42
CA ASN A 65 -21.20 -4.95 1.04
C ASN A 65 -20.23 -5.87 1.81
N THR A 66 -19.64 -6.86 1.14
CA THR A 66 -18.66 -7.79 1.74
C THR A 66 -17.22 -7.55 1.28
N ARG A 67 -17.02 -6.67 0.29
CA ARG A 67 -15.69 -6.37 -0.23
C ARG A 67 -14.99 -5.34 0.65
N PRO A 68 -13.67 -5.47 0.91
CA PRO A 68 -12.93 -4.41 1.58
C PRO A 68 -13.01 -3.09 0.79
N ASP A 69 -13.03 -1.97 1.51
CA ASP A 69 -12.90 -0.64 0.92
C ASP A 69 -11.62 -0.56 0.06
N PRO A 70 -11.68 -0.07 -1.20
CA PRO A 70 -10.51 0.16 -2.03
C PRO A 70 -9.38 0.95 -1.35
N LEU A 71 -9.70 1.89 -0.45
CA LEU A 71 -8.71 2.62 0.34
C LEU A 71 -7.99 1.71 1.34
N ALA A 72 -8.71 0.77 1.95
CA ALA A 72 -8.12 -0.23 2.84
C ALA A 72 -7.25 -1.23 2.06
N GLU A 73 -7.68 -1.65 0.86
CA GLU A 73 -6.87 -2.48 -0.05
C GLU A 73 -5.56 -1.77 -0.44
N THR A 74 -5.65 -0.47 -0.76
CA THR A 74 -4.50 0.36 -1.14
C THR A 74 -3.55 0.55 0.03
N ALA A 75 -4.08 0.86 1.22
CA ALA A 75 -3.26 1.00 2.43
C ALA A 75 -2.50 -0.29 2.75
N LEU A 76 -3.13 -1.47 2.59
CA LEU A 76 -2.47 -2.74 2.78
C LEU A 76 -1.37 -2.99 1.74
N ALA A 77 -1.60 -2.67 0.47
CA ALA A 77 -0.57 -2.80 -0.57
C ALA A 77 0.64 -1.90 -0.28
N GLU A 78 0.42 -0.67 0.19
CA GLU A 78 1.51 0.22 0.61
C GLU A 78 2.28 -0.32 1.80
N ILE A 79 1.61 -0.92 2.80
CA ILE A 79 2.27 -1.60 3.92
C ILE A 79 3.17 -2.71 3.39
N GLU A 80 2.67 -3.57 2.49
CA GLU A 80 3.46 -4.67 1.91
C GLU A 80 4.72 -4.16 1.19
N VAL A 81 4.61 -3.05 0.45
CA VAL A 81 5.77 -2.41 -0.20
C VAL A 81 6.76 -1.88 0.84
N LEU A 82 6.28 -1.17 1.87
CA LEU A 82 7.14 -0.65 2.93
C LEU A 82 7.88 -1.79 3.64
N LEU A 83 7.22 -2.91 3.93
CA LEU A 83 7.87 -4.08 4.55
C LEU A 83 8.95 -4.69 3.65
N LEU A 84 8.72 -4.74 2.34
CA LEU A 84 9.73 -5.17 1.37
C LEU A 84 10.94 -4.23 1.38
N GLU A 85 10.71 -2.91 1.44
CA GLU A 85 11.79 -1.92 1.58
C GLU A 85 12.57 -2.08 2.89
N VAL A 86 11.89 -2.39 4.00
CA VAL A 86 12.56 -2.67 5.28
C VAL A 86 13.55 -3.82 5.12
N HIS A 87 13.11 -4.95 4.56
CA HIS A 87 13.99 -6.10 4.30
C HIS A 87 15.17 -5.70 3.41
N ALA A 88 14.92 -5.00 2.30
CA ALA A 88 15.98 -4.54 1.40
C ALA A 88 17.01 -3.63 2.10
N PHE A 89 16.57 -2.76 3.01
CA PHE A 89 17.48 -1.91 3.79
C PHE A 89 18.26 -2.68 4.85
N ILE A 90 17.66 -3.68 5.50
CA ILE A 90 18.36 -4.58 6.42
C ILE A 90 19.47 -5.33 5.68
N ASP A 91 19.14 -5.94 4.53
CA ASP A 91 20.09 -6.70 3.71
C ASP A 91 21.23 -5.82 3.19
N SER A 92 20.95 -4.53 2.95
CA SER A 92 21.92 -3.53 2.53
C SER A 92 22.73 -2.90 3.68
N GLY A 93 22.55 -3.36 4.93
CA GLY A 93 23.26 -2.83 6.10
C GLY A 93 22.87 -1.40 6.49
N LYS A 94 21.64 -0.96 6.19
CA LYS A 94 21.12 0.40 6.46
C LYS A 94 19.98 0.36 7.49
N PRO A 95 20.24 0.00 8.77
CA PRO A 95 19.21 -0.26 9.77
C PRO A 95 18.38 0.98 10.13
N LEU A 96 18.95 2.19 10.08
CA LEU A 96 18.19 3.42 10.35
C LEU A 96 17.09 3.65 9.31
N LYS A 97 17.39 3.46 8.02
CA LYS A 97 16.40 3.57 6.94
C LYS A 97 15.35 2.46 7.03
N ALA A 98 15.78 1.26 7.43
CA ALA A 98 14.85 0.16 7.69
C ALA A 98 13.88 0.53 8.83
N GLY A 99 14.37 1.13 9.92
CA GLY A 99 13.54 1.62 11.02
C GLY A 99 12.53 2.68 10.59
N GLU A 100 12.95 3.66 9.78
CA GLU A 100 12.04 4.68 9.23
C GLU A 100 10.90 4.05 8.42
N ARG A 101 11.21 3.12 7.50
CA ARG A 101 10.19 2.43 6.69
C ARG A 101 9.27 1.56 7.53
N TYR A 102 9.82 0.89 8.54
CA TYR A 102 9.05 0.10 9.49
C TYR A 102 8.04 0.97 10.25
N LEU A 103 8.45 2.14 10.74
CA LEU A 103 7.55 3.08 11.40
C LEU A 103 6.47 3.61 10.45
N SER A 104 6.82 3.93 9.21
CA SER A 104 5.83 4.32 8.19
C SER A 104 4.80 3.21 7.92
N ALA A 105 5.22 1.94 7.92
CA ALA A 105 4.30 0.81 7.77
C ALA A 105 3.33 0.69 8.95
N ILE A 106 3.81 0.90 10.19
CA ILE A 106 2.98 0.94 11.40
C ILE A 106 1.98 2.10 11.36
N GLU A 107 2.40 3.28 10.91
CA GLU A 107 1.51 4.44 10.76
C GLU A 107 0.42 4.16 9.71
N LYS A 108 0.78 3.58 8.57
CA LYS A 108 -0.17 3.20 7.53
C LYS A 108 -1.15 2.12 8.01
N ARG A 109 -0.69 1.16 8.82
CA ARG A 109 -1.57 0.16 9.44
C ARG A 109 -2.68 0.80 10.28
N LYS A 110 -2.38 1.91 10.98
CA LYS A 110 -3.37 2.64 11.78
C LYS A 110 -4.44 3.33 10.94
N THR A 111 -4.20 3.58 9.65
CA THR A 111 -5.20 4.18 8.76
C THR A 111 -6.25 3.18 8.28
N ILE A 112 -6.02 1.88 8.46
CA ILE A 112 -7.01 0.84 8.14
C ILE A 112 -8.03 0.78 9.27
N ALA A 113 -9.28 1.12 8.95
CA ALA A 113 -10.41 1.09 9.86
C ALA A 113 -10.68 -0.33 10.41
N ASP A 114 -11.11 -0.41 11.67
CA ASP A 114 -11.23 -1.68 12.40
C ASP A 114 -12.23 -2.65 11.76
N ASP A 115 -13.32 -2.13 11.18
CA ASP A 115 -14.36 -2.87 10.46
C ASP A 115 -13.86 -3.47 9.13
N GLN A 116 -12.82 -2.86 8.53
CA GLN A 116 -12.22 -3.32 7.27
C GLN A 116 -11.16 -4.41 7.46
N ARG A 117 -10.52 -4.47 8.65
CA ARG A 117 -9.49 -5.48 8.96
C ARG A 117 -9.93 -6.92 8.74
N PRO A 118 -11.11 -7.38 9.22
CA PRO A 118 -11.55 -8.75 8.96
C PRO A 118 -11.81 -9.03 7.48
N LEU A 119 -12.21 -8.02 6.69
CA LEU A 119 -12.44 -8.16 5.25
C LEU A 119 -11.14 -8.35 4.47
N LEU A 120 -10.05 -7.71 4.90
CA LEU A 120 -8.71 -7.89 4.31
C LEU A 120 -8.09 -9.27 4.62
N GLY A 121 -8.55 -9.90 5.70
CA GLY A 121 -8.30 -11.31 6.02
C GLY A 121 -6.82 -11.71 6.04
N LYS A 122 -6.48 -12.78 5.31
CA LYS A 122 -5.15 -13.42 5.35
C LYS A 122 -4.00 -12.49 4.98
N ARG A 123 -4.20 -11.53 4.07
CA ARG A 123 -3.13 -10.63 3.64
C ARG A 123 -2.73 -9.69 4.78
N LEU A 124 -3.71 -9.11 5.47
CA LEU A 124 -3.43 -8.27 6.63
C LEU A 124 -2.77 -9.08 7.75
N HIS A 125 -3.24 -10.31 8.02
CA HIS A 125 -2.59 -11.17 9.02
C HIS A 125 -1.14 -11.50 8.68
N LYS A 126 -0.82 -11.70 7.40
CA LYS A 126 0.55 -11.89 6.94
C LYS A 126 1.40 -10.64 7.19
N ALA A 127 0.91 -9.47 6.77
CA ALA A 127 1.61 -8.21 6.99
C ALA A 127 1.83 -7.90 8.48
N ASP A 128 0.85 -8.21 9.34
CA ASP A 128 0.96 -8.08 10.80
C ASP A 128 2.01 -9.03 11.38
N GLY A 129 2.09 -10.26 10.87
CA GLY A 129 3.13 -11.22 11.22
C GLY A 129 4.52 -10.72 10.80
N ASP A 130 4.64 -10.20 9.58
CA ASP A 130 5.89 -9.65 9.03
C ASP A 130 6.34 -8.41 9.86
N LEU A 131 5.42 -7.51 10.21
CA LEU A 131 5.68 -6.39 11.13
C LEU A 131 6.19 -6.86 12.50
N LEU A 132 5.54 -7.87 13.10
CA LEU A 132 5.97 -8.40 14.39
C LEU A 132 7.37 -9.05 14.31
N ALA A 133 7.64 -9.80 13.24
CA ALA A 133 8.96 -10.41 13.02
C ALA A 133 10.05 -9.34 12.85
N LEU A 134 9.80 -8.32 12.03
CA LEU A 134 10.70 -7.19 11.82
C LEU A 134 10.94 -6.39 13.09
N SER A 135 9.93 -6.22 13.95
CA SER A 135 10.10 -5.55 15.25
C SER A 135 11.16 -6.23 16.12
N ARG A 136 11.17 -7.57 16.13
CA ARG A 136 12.14 -8.38 16.88
C ARG A 136 13.53 -8.32 16.26
N GLN A 137 13.61 -8.24 14.94
CA GLN A 137 14.87 -8.15 14.21
C GLN A 137 15.51 -6.77 14.38
N LEU A 138 14.73 -5.69 14.27
CA LEU A 138 15.20 -4.31 14.34
C LEU A 138 15.54 -3.88 15.77
N LEU A 139 14.77 -4.32 16.77
CA LEU A 139 15.05 -4.05 18.18
C LEU A 139 16.04 -5.07 18.77
N GLY A 140 16.21 -6.21 18.10
CA GLY A 140 17.01 -7.33 18.60
C GLY A 140 16.37 -8.00 19.83
N GLN A 141 16.64 -9.31 20.02
CA GLN A 141 16.40 -9.94 21.33
C GLN A 141 17.12 -9.28 22.53
N PRO A 142 18.27 -8.56 22.39
CA PRO A 142 18.93 -7.96 23.55
C PRO A 142 18.47 -6.53 23.93
N ALA A 143 17.48 -5.91 23.28
CA ALA A 143 16.99 -4.59 23.75
C ALA A 143 16.34 -4.64 25.16
N PHE A 144 16.10 -5.84 25.71
CA PHE A 144 15.68 -6.08 27.09
C PHE A 144 16.78 -6.65 27.98
N ASP A 145 18.05 -6.63 27.56
CA ASP A 145 19.18 -6.80 28.48
C ASP A 145 19.43 -5.44 29.15
N LEU A 146 18.47 -5.04 29.99
CA LEU A 146 18.68 -4.01 31.00
C LEU A 146 19.74 -4.60 31.93
N GLY A 147 21.02 -4.33 31.62
CA GLY A 147 22.15 -4.93 32.31
C GLY A 147 21.93 -5.00 33.81
N ASP A 148 22.40 -6.10 34.42
CA ASP A 148 22.18 -6.46 35.81
C ASP A 148 22.08 -5.21 36.70
N PRO A 149 21.02 -5.08 37.53
CA PRO A 149 20.85 -3.92 38.39
C PRO A 149 22.16 -3.74 39.18
N PRO A 150 22.70 -2.51 39.24
CA PRO A 150 23.97 -2.28 39.89
C PRO A 150 23.86 -2.86 41.29
N THR A 151 24.68 -3.87 41.57
CA THR A 151 24.74 -4.52 42.87
C THR A 151 25.43 -3.55 43.81
N VAL A 152 24.75 -2.44 44.13
CA VAL A 152 25.17 -1.53 45.19
C VAL A 152 24.86 -2.27 46.48
N LYS A 153 25.84 -3.07 46.91
CA LYS A 153 25.95 -3.50 48.29
C LYS A 153 25.84 -2.22 49.13
N PRO A 154 24.93 -2.13 50.12
CA PRO A 154 24.91 -0.99 51.01
C PRO A 154 26.29 -0.92 51.67
N THR A 155 27.08 0.08 51.31
CA THR A 155 28.28 0.41 52.05
C THR A 155 27.80 0.94 53.39
N ASP A 156 28.13 0.22 54.47
CA ASP A 156 27.83 0.62 55.83
C ASP A 156 28.23 2.09 56.07
N PRO A 157 27.45 2.85 56.86
CA PRO A 157 27.75 4.25 57.12
C PRO A 157 29.13 4.39 57.76
N ALA A 158 29.97 5.22 57.14
CA ALA A 158 31.30 5.56 57.63
C ALA A 158 31.22 6.11 59.08
N PRO A 159 32.13 5.71 59.98
CA PRO A 159 32.12 6.20 61.35
C PRO A 159 32.40 7.69 61.37
N VAL A 160 31.48 8.46 61.98
CA VAL A 160 31.64 9.88 62.27
C VAL A 160 32.69 10.01 63.38
N ALA A 161 33.95 10.13 62.99
CA ALA A 161 35.02 10.50 63.90
C ALA A 161 35.07 12.02 64.03
N GLY A 162 34.59 12.54 65.17
CA GLY A 162 35.00 13.86 65.63
C GLY A 162 33.92 14.72 66.26
N GLN A 163 33.63 14.48 67.54
CA GLN A 163 33.57 15.60 68.48
C GLN A 163 34.09 15.16 69.86
N PRO A 164 35.15 15.83 70.38
CA PRO A 164 35.76 15.44 71.64
C PRO A 164 34.94 15.92 72.83
N ALA A 165 34.89 15.09 73.86
CA ALA A 165 34.39 15.45 75.18
C ALA A 165 35.31 16.47 75.86
N LYS A 166 34.76 17.58 76.32
CA LYS A 166 35.12 18.27 77.56
C LYS A 166 34.03 19.23 77.98
#